data_AF-A0A5N6PRR7-F1
#
_entry.id   AF-A0A5N6PRR7-F1
#
_cell.length_a   1.000
_cell.length_b   1.000
_cell.length_c   1.000
_cell.angle_alpha   90.00
_cell.angle_beta   90.00
_cell.angle_gamma   90.00
#
_symmetry.space_group_name_H-M   'P 1'
#
loop_
_entity.id
_entity.type
_entity.pdbx_description
1 polymer ?
#
loop_
_entity_poly.entity_id
_entity_poly.type
_entity_poly.pdbx_seq_one_letter_code
_entity_poly.pdbx_strand_id
1 'polypeptide(L)'
;MRPPKRTIHMISSWVRRQPPKVKAFLAVVTGMLALVLLRVIVHDHDNLFVAAEAVHSIGISVLIYKLMKEKTCAGLSLKAQELTAMFLAVRLYCSFVMEYDIHTLLDLATLVTTLWVIYMIRFKLKSSYMEDKDNFATYYVAVPCAVLALIIHPSTSHHIINRIFWAFCVYLEAVSVLPQLRVMQNTKIVEPFTAHYVFALGVARFLSCAHWVLQVLDSRGHLLTALGYGLWPSMVLISEIVQTFILADFCYYYVKSVFGGQLVLRLPSGVV
;
A
#
# COMPACT_ATOMS: atom_id res chain seq x y z
N MET A 1 -32.11 -10.06 23.74
CA MET A 1 -30.64 -9.90 23.90
C MET A 1 -30.24 -8.51 23.39
N ARG A 2 -29.75 -7.61 24.25
CA ARG A 2 -29.28 -6.26 23.88
C ARG A 2 -27.86 -6.34 23.29
N PRO A 3 -27.48 -5.51 22.31
CA PRO A 3 -26.35 -5.79 21.41
C PRO A 3 -24.96 -5.48 22.03
N PRO A 4 -23.86 -6.02 21.46
CA PRO A 4 -22.46 -5.85 21.94
C PRO A 4 -21.88 -4.43 21.83
N LYS A 5 -22.69 -3.43 21.47
CA LYS A 5 -22.25 -2.04 21.20
C LYS A 5 -21.63 -1.35 22.42
N ARG A 6 -22.00 -1.74 23.64
CA ARG A 6 -21.53 -1.10 24.89
C ARG A 6 -20.06 -1.41 25.20
N THR A 7 -19.62 -2.64 24.94
CA THR A 7 -18.25 -3.10 25.23
C THR A 7 -17.24 -2.46 24.27
N ILE A 8 -17.56 -2.43 22.97
CA ILE A 8 -16.72 -1.79 21.94
C ILE A 8 -16.56 -0.28 22.24
N HIS A 9 -17.65 0.37 22.67
CA HIS A 9 -17.62 1.79 23.01
C HIS A 9 -16.75 2.07 24.26
N MET A 10 -16.84 1.23 25.30
CA MET A 10 -15.98 1.34 26.48
C MET A 10 -14.50 1.19 26.13
N ILE A 11 -14.14 0.15 25.39
CA ILE A 11 -12.76 -0.10 24.96
C ILE A 11 -12.25 1.07 24.10
N SER A 12 -13.04 1.53 23.13
CA SER A 12 -12.67 2.66 22.28
C SER A 12 -12.44 3.95 23.08
N SER A 13 -13.31 4.21 24.07
CA SER A 13 -13.18 5.40 24.93
C SER A 13 -11.95 5.34 25.84
N TRP A 14 -11.61 4.15 26.34
CA TRP A 14 -10.43 3.92 27.16
C TRP A 14 -9.14 4.09 26.35
N VAL A 15 -9.05 3.47 25.16
CA VAL A 15 -7.89 3.58 24.26
C VAL A 15 -7.62 5.04 23.90
N ARG A 16 -8.67 5.84 23.64
CA ARG A 16 -8.52 7.27 23.32
C ARG A 16 -7.85 8.08 24.43
N ARG A 17 -8.12 7.73 25.70
CA ARG A 17 -7.58 8.40 26.89
C ARG A 17 -6.14 8.01 27.22
N GLN A 18 -5.59 6.98 26.57
CA GLN A 18 -4.23 6.53 26.83
C GLN A 18 -3.17 7.49 26.26
N PRO A 19 -1.99 7.59 26.93
CA PRO A 19 -0.88 8.39 26.42
C PRO A 19 -0.32 7.81 25.11
N PRO A 20 0.38 8.61 24.28
CA PRO A 20 0.90 8.18 22.98
C PRO A 20 1.76 6.91 23.04
N LYS A 21 2.59 6.77 24.07
CA LYS A 21 3.44 5.59 24.30
C LYS A 21 2.62 4.31 24.46
N VAL A 22 1.50 4.37 25.20
CA VAL A 22 0.62 3.22 25.43
C VAL A 22 -0.17 2.89 24.16
N LYS A 23 -0.58 3.90 23.37
CA LYS A 23 -1.21 3.67 22.06
C LYS A 23 -0.26 2.98 21.09
N ALA A 24 1.00 3.44 21.02
CA ALA A 24 2.03 2.79 20.21
C ALA A 24 2.26 1.34 20.66
N PHE A 25 2.39 1.11 21.96
CA PHE A 25 2.52 -0.24 22.52
C PHE A 25 1.33 -1.15 22.16
N LEU A 26 0.09 -0.66 22.33
CA LEU A 26 -1.12 -1.40 21.97
C LEU A 26 -1.18 -1.72 20.48
N ALA A 27 -0.77 -0.78 19.61
CA ALA A 27 -0.71 -0.99 18.17
C ALA A 27 0.30 -2.10 17.82
N VAL A 28 1.49 -2.06 18.41
CA VAL A 28 2.53 -3.10 18.23
C VAL A 28 2.02 -4.46 18.70
N VAL A 29 1.44 -4.53 19.90
CA VAL A 29 0.88 -5.79 20.44
C VAL A 29 -0.24 -6.32 19.55
N THR A 30 -1.13 -5.45 19.05
CA THR A 30 -2.21 -5.85 18.14
C THR A 30 -1.66 -6.37 16.81
N GLY A 31 -0.64 -5.70 16.25
CA GLY A 31 0.04 -6.16 15.04
C GLY A 31 0.73 -7.51 15.22
N MET A 32 1.44 -7.70 16.34
CA MET A 32 2.07 -8.98 16.68
C MET A 32 1.04 -10.10 16.87
N LEU A 33 -0.06 -9.82 17.56
CA LEU A 33 -1.17 -10.78 17.71
C LEU A 33 -1.79 -11.13 16.36
N ALA A 34 -1.99 -10.16 15.47
CA ALA A 34 -2.50 -10.40 14.13
C ALA A 34 -1.55 -11.30 13.32
N LEU A 35 -0.23 -11.06 13.38
CA LEU A 35 0.77 -11.90 12.72
C LEU A 35 0.79 -13.33 13.28
N VAL A 36 0.72 -13.49 14.61
CA VAL A 36 0.64 -14.82 15.23
C VAL A 36 -0.64 -15.55 14.83
N LEU A 37 -1.78 -14.86 14.83
CA LEU A 37 -3.05 -15.43 14.39
C LEU A 37 -2.99 -15.86 12.91
N LEU A 38 -2.42 -15.01 12.05
CA LEU A 38 -2.23 -15.35 10.63
C LEU A 38 -1.34 -16.58 10.47
N ARG A 39 -0.24 -16.68 11.22
CA ARG A 39 0.65 -17.86 11.20
C ARG A 39 -0.06 -19.14 11.65
N VAL A 40 -0.95 -19.05 12.64
CA VAL A 40 -1.69 -20.22 13.15
C VAL A 40 -2.79 -20.64 12.17
N ILE A 41 -3.49 -19.69 11.56
CA ILE A 41 -4.62 -19.93 10.65
C ILE A 41 -4.13 -20.36 9.27
N VAL A 42 -3.09 -19.73 8.74
CA VAL A 42 -2.60 -19.93 7.39
C VAL A 42 -1.37 -20.82 7.44
N HIS A 43 -1.58 -22.12 7.21
CA HIS A 43 -0.49 -23.10 7.15
C HIS A 43 0.39 -22.95 5.91
N ASP A 44 -0.19 -22.50 4.79
CA ASP A 44 0.52 -22.28 3.54
C ASP A 44 0.54 -20.79 3.22
N HIS A 45 1.73 -20.20 3.36
CA HIS A 45 1.99 -18.76 3.24
C HIS A 45 1.69 -18.22 1.85
N ASP A 46 1.65 -19.07 0.83
CA ASP A 46 1.28 -18.68 -0.53
C ASP A 46 -0.19 -18.22 -0.60
N ASN A 47 -1.04 -18.70 0.32
CA ASN A 47 -2.42 -18.20 0.44
C ASN A 47 -2.47 -16.74 0.90
N LEU A 48 -1.51 -16.26 1.69
CA LEU A 48 -1.45 -14.84 2.07
C LEU A 48 -1.13 -13.97 0.87
N PHE A 49 -0.21 -14.42 0.01
CA PHE A 49 0.12 -13.73 -1.23
C PHE A 49 -1.08 -13.68 -2.17
N VAL A 50 -1.74 -14.82 -2.42
CA VAL A 50 -2.96 -14.88 -3.25
C VAL A 50 -4.07 -13.98 -2.68
N ALA A 51 -4.23 -13.95 -1.36
CA ALA A 51 -5.19 -13.06 -0.72
C ALA A 51 -4.83 -11.57 -0.90
N ALA A 52 -3.55 -11.21 -0.80
CA ALA A 52 -3.08 -9.85 -1.04
C ALA A 52 -3.40 -9.39 -2.47
N GLU A 53 -3.08 -10.22 -3.47
CA GLU A 53 -3.35 -9.95 -4.89
C GLU A 53 -4.84 -9.87 -5.21
N ALA A 54 -5.65 -10.75 -4.61
CA ALA A 54 -7.10 -10.74 -4.77
C ALA A 54 -7.72 -9.45 -4.20
N VAL A 55 -7.31 -9.04 -3.00
CA VAL A 55 -7.78 -7.79 -2.38
C VAL A 55 -7.34 -6.58 -3.20
N HIS A 56 -6.10 -6.58 -3.70
CA HIS A 56 -5.60 -5.52 -4.57
C HIS A 56 -6.47 -5.40 -5.84
N SER A 57 -6.73 -6.53 -6.49
CA SER A 57 -7.55 -6.61 -7.70
C SER A 57 -8.99 -6.13 -7.48
N ILE A 58 -9.58 -6.42 -6.31
CA ILE A 58 -10.88 -5.88 -5.91
C ILE A 58 -10.82 -4.36 -5.78
N GLY A 59 -9.77 -3.82 -5.13
CA GLY A 59 -9.56 -2.39 -5.02
C GLY A 59 -9.50 -1.69 -6.38
N ILE A 60 -8.74 -2.26 -7.32
CA ILE A 60 -8.67 -1.77 -8.70
C ILE A 60 -10.04 -1.85 -9.39
N SER A 61 -10.77 -2.95 -9.21
CA SER A 61 -12.11 -3.10 -9.80
C SER A 61 -13.09 -2.03 -9.30
N VAL A 62 -13.03 -1.68 -8.01
CA VAL A 62 -13.80 -0.58 -7.41
C VAL A 62 -13.42 0.77 -8.03
N LEU A 63 -12.13 1.00 -8.26
CA LEU A 63 -11.65 2.20 -8.93
C LEU A 63 -12.14 2.28 -10.39
N ILE A 64 -12.05 1.18 -11.14
CA ILE A 64 -12.58 1.10 -12.52
C ILE A 64 -14.07 1.39 -12.53
N TYR A 65 -14.84 0.76 -11.62
CA TYR A 65 -16.28 1.00 -11.51
C TYR A 65 -16.59 2.48 -11.33
N LYS A 66 -15.88 3.15 -10.41
CA LYS A 66 -16.02 4.60 -10.19
C LYS A 66 -15.78 5.40 -11.48
N LEU A 67 -14.68 5.17 -12.17
CA LEU A 67 -14.34 5.93 -13.38
C LEU A 67 -15.33 5.66 -14.53
N MET A 68 -15.86 4.44 -14.62
CA MET A 68 -16.78 4.04 -15.69
C MET A 68 -18.23 4.46 -15.43
N LYS A 69 -18.72 4.29 -14.20
CA LYS A 69 -20.13 4.47 -13.84
C LYS A 69 -20.41 5.84 -13.23
N GLU A 70 -19.62 6.26 -12.24
CA GLU A 70 -19.77 7.57 -11.59
C GLU A 70 -19.22 8.71 -12.45
N LYS A 71 -18.40 8.40 -13.46
CA LYS A 71 -17.81 9.37 -14.41
C LYS A 71 -17.10 10.53 -13.69
N THR A 72 -16.40 10.24 -12.59
CA THR A 72 -15.65 11.22 -11.80
C THR A 72 -14.32 10.64 -11.35
N CYS A 73 -13.26 11.45 -11.41
CA CYS A 73 -11.98 11.16 -10.81
C CYS A 73 -11.67 12.03 -9.58
N ALA A 74 -12.69 12.67 -8.99
CA ALA A 74 -12.53 13.49 -7.79
C ALA A 74 -11.84 12.69 -6.65
N GLY A 75 -10.95 13.34 -5.91
CA GLY A 75 -10.19 12.69 -4.83
C GLY A 75 -9.17 11.63 -5.25
N LEU A 76 -8.91 11.42 -6.55
CA LEU A 76 -7.77 10.62 -7.03
C LEU A 76 -6.58 11.51 -7.35
N SER A 77 -5.39 11.09 -6.94
CA SER A 77 -4.13 11.74 -7.30
C SER A 77 -3.61 11.15 -8.61
N LEU A 78 -3.44 12.00 -9.61
CA LEU A 78 -2.78 11.63 -10.86
C LEU A 78 -1.31 11.28 -10.59
N LYS A 79 -0.68 12.04 -9.69
CA LYS A 79 0.73 11.86 -9.32
C LYS A 79 1.01 10.51 -8.67
N ALA A 80 0.12 10.01 -7.81
CA ALA A 80 0.25 8.67 -7.25
C ALA A 80 0.14 7.58 -8.34
N GLN A 81 -0.77 7.74 -9.30
CA GLN A 81 -0.91 6.80 -10.42
C GLN A 81 0.34 6.80 -11.32
N GLU A 82 0.95 7.97 -11.55
CA GLU A 82 2.20 8.09 -12.33
C GLU A 82 3.39 7.46 -11.63
N LEU A 83 3.56 7.67 -10.32
CA LEU A 83 4.57 6.97 -9.54
C LEU A 83 4.33 5.46 -9.55
N THR A 84 3.05 5.05 -9.52
CA THR A 84 2.65 3.64 -9.59
C THR A 84 3.04 3.02 -10.94
N ALA A 85 2.69 3.67 -12.04
CA ALA A 85 3.07 3.24 -13.38
C ALA A 85 4.60 3.19 -13.55
N MET A 86 5.33 4.15 -12.97
CA MET A 86 6.79 4.18 -13.02
C MET A 86 7.42 2.96 -12.36
N PHE A 87 7.07 2.64 -11.10
CA PHE A 87 7.66 1.49 -10.44
C PHE A 87 7.22 0.18 -11.09
N LEU A 88 5.96 0.06 -11.54
CA LEU A 88 5.46 -1.13 -12.23
C LEU A 88 6.17 -1.35 -13.57
N ALA A 89 6.45 -0.29 -14.34
CA ALA A 89 7.20 -0.41 -15.59
C ALA A 89 8.63 -0.90 -15.33
N VAL A 90 9.30 -0.38 -14.31
CA VAL A 90 10.64 -0.82 -13.92
C VAL A 90 10.62 -2.26 -13.39
N ARG A 91 9.62 -2.62 -12.57
CA ARG A 91 9.46 -3.98 -12.07
C ARG A 91 9.20 -4.98 -13.19
N LEU A 92 8.30 -4.65 -14.11
CA LEU A 92 7.99 -5.49 -15.27
C LEU A 92 9.24 -5.74 -16.11
N TYR A 93 10.04 -4.69 -16.37
CA TYR A 93 11.34 -4.84 -17.02
C TYR A 93 12.27 -5.79 -16.26
N CYS A 94 12.43 -5.60 -14.94
CA CYS A 94 13.27 -6.48 -14.12
C CYS A 94 12.75 -7.92 -14.14
N SER A 95 11.44 -8.12 -14.05
CA SER A 95 10.80 -9.44 -14.07
C SER A 95 11.06 -10.18 -15.38
N PHE A 96 10.96 -9.52 -16.53
CA PHE A 96 11.31 -10.13 -17.83
C PHE A 96 12.79 -10.51 -17.94
N VAL A 97 13.69 -9.74 -17.32
CA VAL A 97 15.14 -9.97 -17.41
C VAL A 97 15.65 -10.94 -16.35
N MET A 98 14.96 -11.06 -15.20
CA MET A 98 15.44 -11.79 -14.03
C MET A 98 14.61 -13.02 -13.64
N GLU A 99 13.28 -12.99 -13.77
CA GLU A 99 12.41 -13.97 -13.05
C GLU A 99 11.38 -14.70 -13.93
N TYR A 100 10.94 -14.16 -15.07
CA TYR A 100 10.05 -14.80 -16.06
C TYR A 100 8.93 -15.69 -15.46
N ASP A 101 8.17 -15.14 -14.49
CA ASP A 101 7.20 -15.89 -13.69
C ASP A 101 5.78 -15.32 -13.82
N ILE A 102 4.78 -15.97 -13.19
CA ILE A 102 3.39 -15.51 -13.12
C ILE A 102 3.26 -14.09 -12.56
N HIS A 103 4.21 -13.66 -11.73
CA HIS A 103 4.32 -12.28 -11.24
C HIS A 103 4.45 -11.26 -12.38
N THR A 104 5.15 -11.59 -13.47
CA THR A 104 5.28 -10.74 -14.66
C THR A 104 3.90 -10.43 -15.28
N LEU A 105 2.99 -11.42 -15.29
CA LEU A 105 1.64 -11.25 -15.84
C LEU A 105 0.77 -10.35 -14.95
N LEU A 106 0.87 -10.51 -13.63
CA LEU A 106 0.15 -9.68 -12.66
C LEU A 106 0.62 -8.21 -12.71
N ASP A 107 1.93 -7.99 -12.78
CA ASP A 107 2.53 -6.66 -12.92
C ASP A 107 2.10 -6.00 -14.25
N LEU A 108 2.09 -6.76 -15.34
CA LEU A 108 1.63 -6.27 -16.64
C LEU A 108 0.14 -5.86 -16.59
N ALA A 109 -0.73 -6.71 -16.02
CA ALA A 109 -2.15 -6.41 -15.89
C ALA A 109 -2.41 -5.16 -15.04
N THR A 110 -1.66 -5.01 -13.94
CA THR A 110 -1.74 -3.85 -13.05
C THR A 110 -1.23 -2.59 -13.74
N LEU A 111 -0.13 -2.67 -14.50
CA LEU A 111 0.42 -1.56 -15.27
C LEU A 111 -0.56 -1.07 -16.34
N VAL A 112 -1.12 -1.99 -17.14
CA VAL A 112 -2.11 -1.66 -18.18
C VAL A 112 -3.32 -0.95 -17.56
N THR A 113 -3.80 -1.45 -16.43
CA THR A 113 -4.93 -0.85 -15.72
C THR A 113 -4.58 0.53 -15.17
N THR A 114 -3.38 0.71 -14.61
CA THR A 114 -2.89 2.01 -14.10
C THR A 114 -2.76 3.02 -15.24
N LEU A 115 -2.21 2.62 -16.38
CA LEU A 115 -2.12 3.47 -17.58
C LEU A 115 -3.51 3.87 -18.09
N TRP A 116 -4.48 2.96 -18.05
CA TRP A 116 -5.86 3.27 -18.38
C TRP A 116 -6.49 4.29 -17.40
N VAL A 117 -6.24 4.16 -16.09
CA VAL A 117 -6.66 5.16 -15.08
C VAL A 117 -6.03 6.53 -15.38
N ILE A 118 -4.73 6.58 -15.67
CA ILE A 118 -4.03 7.82 -16.04
C ILE A 118 -4.67 8.46 -17.28
N TYR A 119 -4.96 7.65 -18.32
CA TYR A 119 -5.64 8.11 -19.51
C TYR A 119 -7.04 8.70 -19.18
N MET A 120 -7.81 8.00 -18.35
CA MET A 120 -9.12 8.47 -17.91
C MET A 120 -9.03 9.82 -17.20
N ILE A 121 -8.08 10.01 -16.28
CA ILE A 121 -7.89 11.27 -15.54
C ILE A 121 -7.45 12.39 -16.50
N ARG A 122 -6.44 12.14 -17.35
CA ARG A 122 -5.84 13.18 -18.21
C ARG A 122 -6.75 13.65 -19.34
N PHE A 123 -7.57 12.75 -19.91
CA PHE A 123 -8.32 13.05 -21.14
C PHE A 123 -9.83 12.98 -20.98
N LYS A 124 -10.38 11.96 -20.31
CA LYS A 124 -11.84 11.73 -20.27
C LYS A 124 -12.54 12.43 -19.11
N LEU A 125 -11.89 12.49 -17.95
CA LEU A 125 -12.46 12.97 -16.69
C LEU A 125 -11.72 14.20 -16.14
N LYS A 126 -10.94 14.88 -16.99
CA LYS A 126 -10.12 16.03 -16.62
C LYS A 126 -10.90 17.13 -15.88
N SER A 127 -12.17 17.34 -16.20
CA SER A 127 -13.03 18.33 -15.54
C SER A 127 -13.28 18.04 -14.06
N SER A 128 -13.25 16.78 -13.65
CA SER A 128 -13.43 16.35 -12.25
C SER A 128 -12.12 16.22 -11.47
N TYR A 129 -10.99 16.41 -12.13
CA TYR A 129 -9.67 16.32 -11.51
C TYR A 129 -9.35 17.56 -10.68
N MET A 130 -8.99 17.36 -9.42
CA MET A 130 -8.75 18.42 -8.44
C MET A 130 -7.26 18.81 -8.41
N GLU A 131 -6.78 19.47 -9.46
CA GLU A 131 -5.36 19.82 -9.62
C GLU A 131 -4.80 20.66 -8.47
N ASP A 132 -5.61 21.57 -7.91
CA ASP A 132 -5.25 22.41 -6.77
C ASP A 132 -5.00 21.61 -5.48
N LYS A 133 -5.64 20.45 -5.35
CA LYS A 133 -5.47 19.53 -4.22
C LYS A 133 -4.31 18.55 -4.43
N ASP A 134 -3.99 18.19 -5.68
CA ASP A 134 -2.87 17.30 -6.03
C ASP A 134 -1.53 18.04 -6.15
N ASN A 135 -1.16 18.76 -5.09
CA ASN A 135 0.02 19.64 -5.04
C ASN A 135 1.30 18.96 -4.54
N PHE A 136 1.30 17.64 -4.35
CA PHE A 136 2.49 16.89 -3.93
C PHE A 136 3.57 16.91 -5.03
N ALA A 137 4.84 17.13 -4.71
CA ALA A 137 5.90 17.10 -5.73
C ALA A 137 6.49 15.69 -5.84
N THR A 138 6.34 15.04 -7.00
CA THR A 138 6.76 13.65 -7.22
C THR A 138 8.26 13.42 -7.04
N TYR A 139 9.08 14.44 -7.29
CA TYR A 139 10.54 14.36 -7.09
C TYR A 139 10.94 14.16 -5.62
N TYR A 140 10.13 14.59 -4.64
CA TYR A 140 10.38 14.32 -3.22
C TYR A 140 10.32 12.83 -2.87
N VAL A 141 9.75 12.01 -3.76
CA VAL A 141 9.66 10.57 -3.60
C VAL A 141 10.64 9.88 -4.55
N ALA A 142 10.57 10.19 -5.85
CA ALA A 142 11.38 9.51 -6.86
C ALA A 142 12.90 9.70 -6.65
N VAL A 143 13.36 10.91 -6.29
CA VAL A 143 14.80 11.18 -6.13
C VAL A 143 15.39 10.45 -4.93
N PRO A 144 14.82 10.51 -3.71
CA PRO A 144 15.30 9.71 -2.59
C PRO A 144 15.32 8.20 -2.87
N CYS A 145 14.29 7.66 -3.53
CA CYS A 145 14.26 6.25 -3.92
C CYS A 145 15.40 5.89 -4.89
N ALA A 146 15.69 6.75 -5.87
CA ALA A 146 16.79 6.55 -6.80
C ALA A 146 18.16 6.61 -6.11
N VAL A 147 18.39 7.60 -5.24
CA VAL A 147 19.64 7.71 -4.47
C VAL A 147 19.81 6.50 -3.55
N LEU A 148 18.76 6.08 -2.86
CA LEU A 148 18.80 4.91 -1.99
C LEU A 148 19.07 3.63 -2.77
N ALA A 149 18.51 3.47 -3.97
CA ALA A 149 18.78 2.35 -4.87
C ALA A 149 20.25 2.29 -5.33
N LEU A 150 20.90 3.44 -5.53
CA LEU A 150 22.34 3.48 -5.86
C LEU A 150 23.20 3.01 -4.68
N ILE A 151 22.80 3.32 -3.44
CA ILE A 151 23.57 3.00 -2.23
C ILE A 151 23.28 1.56 -1.76
N ILE A 152 22.01 1.17 -1.69
CA ILE A 152 21.55 -0.11 -1.17
C ILE A 152 20.68 -0.80 -2.22
N HIS A 153 21.29 -1.77 -2.88
CA HIS A 153 20.68 -2.65 -3.87
C HIS A 153 21.16 -4.09 -3.61
N PRO A 154 20.52 -5.11 -4.20
CA PRO A 154 20.84 -6.51 -3.94
C PRO A 154 22.25 -6.83 -4.36
N SER A 155 22.85 -7.87 -3.79
CA SER A 155 24.20 -8.34 -4.13
C SER A 155 24.19 -9.58 -5.05
N THR A 156 23.14 -9.72 -5.86
CA THR A 156 22.95 -10.88 -6.76
C THR A 156 23.89 -10.85 -7.98
N SER A 157 23.93 -11.96 -8.74
CA SER A 157 24.81 -12.13 -9.91
C SER A 157 24.39 -11.35 -11.16
N HIS A 158 23.22 -10.71 -11.14
CA HIS A 158 22.70 -9.94 -12.27
C HIS A 158 23.49 -8.64 -12.53
N HIS A 159 23.33 -8.06 -13.72
CA HIS A 159 23.94 -6.78 -14.06
C HIS A 159 23.56 -5.69 -13.05
N ILE A 160 24.52 -4.81 -12.75
CA ILE A 160 24.39 -3.75 -11.74
C ILE A 160 23.18 -2.83 -12.01
N ILE A 161 22.88 -2.55 -13.27
CA ILE A 161 21.72 -1.72 -13.66
C ILE A 161 20.40 -2.40 -13.24
N ASN A 162 20.26 -3.70 -13.48
CA ASN A 162 19.05 -4.46 -13.12
C ASN A 162 18.88 -4.51 -11.60
N ARG A 163 19.99 -4.69 -10.87
CA ARG A 163 20.01 -4.67 -9.40
C ARG A 163 19.54 -3.33 -8.84
N ILE A 164 20.03 -2.22 -9.39
CA ILE A 164 19.62 -0.86 -9.01
C ILE A 164 18.16 -0.61 -9.38
N PHE A 165 17.71 -1.04 -10.56
CA PHE A 165 16.33 -0.87 -11.00
C PHE A 165 15.34 -1.65 -10.14
N TRP A 166 15.67 -2.87 -9.74
CA TRP A 166 14.84 -3.62 -8.81
C TRP A 166 14.80 -2.95 -7.43
N ALA A 167 15.94 -2.45 -6.92
CA ALA A 167 15.95 -1.67 -5.69
C ALA A 167 15.08 -0.40 -5.78
N PHE A 168 15.17 0.31 -6.91
CA PHE A 168 14.39 1.50 -7.17
C PHE A 168 12.89 1.20 -7.17
N CYS A 169 12.43 0.13 -7.83
CA CYS A 169 11.00 -0.16 -7.87
C CYS A 169 10.44 -0.59 -6.50
N VAL A 170 11.20 -1.34 -5.70
CA VAL A 170 10.84 -1.70 -4.32
C VAL A 170 10.71 -0.45 -3.45
N TYR A 171 11.70 0.45 -3.47
CA TYR A 171 11.64 1.68 -2.70
C TYR A 171 10.52 2.60 -3.17
N LEU A 172 10.35 2.76 -4.48
CA LEU A 172 9.32 3.64 -5.02
C LEU A 172 7.91 3.12 -4.71
N GLU A 173 7.68 1.81 -4.76
CA GLU A 173 6.42 1.19 -4.38
C GLU A 173 6.04 1.50 -2.92
N ALA A 174 7.01 1.46 -2.01
CA ALA A 174 6.76 1.66 -0.58
C ALA A 174 6.14 3.03 -0.28
N VAL A 175 6.41 4.05 -1.10
CA VAL A 175 6.06 5.46 -0.84
C VAL A 175 5.22 6.11 -1.96
N SER A 176 4.95 5.41 -3.06
CA SER A 176 4.19 5.95 -4.21
C SER A 176 2.75 6.37 -3.88
N VAL A 177 2.20 5.88 -2.77
CA VAL A 177 0.83 6.20 -2.30
C VAL A 177 0.71 7.57 -1.61
N LEU A 178 1.83 8.20 -1.24
CA LEU A 178 1.83 9.48 -0.50
C LEU A 178 1.03 10.60 -1.18
N PRO A 179 1.13 10.85 -2.51
CA PRO A 179 0.33 11.87 -3.17
C PRO A 179 -1.18 11.60 -3.07
N GLN A 180 -1.60 10.33 -3.11
CA GLN A 180 -3.01 9.93 -2.97
C GLN A 180 -3.55 10.28 -1.58
N LEU A 181 -2.81 9.94 -0.52
CA LEU A 181 -3.19 10.31 0.85
C LEU A 181 -3.22 11.82 1.05
N ARG A 182 -2.26 12.54 0.45
CA ARG A 182 -2.21 14.01 0.51
C ARG A 182 -3.45 14.67 -0.13
N VAL A 183 -3.89 14.19 -1.29
CA VAL A 183 -5.13 14.66 -1.92
C VAL A 183 -6.34 14.42 -1.00
N MET A 184 -6.43 13.25 -0.38
CA MET A 184 -7.55 12.92 0.51
C MET A 184 -7.58 13.81 1.75
N GLN A 185 -6.42 14.13 2.32
CA GLN A 185 -6.29 15.10 3.41
C GLN A 185 -6.70 16.51 2.98
N ASN A 186 -6.26 16.94 1.79
CA ASN A 186 -6.53 18.27 1.25
C ASN A 186 -8.02 18.47 0.92
N THR A 187 -8.71 17.40 0.49
CA THR A 187 -10.15 17.43 0.15
C THR A 187 -11.05 17.31 1.39
N LYS A 188 -10.57 16.72 2.50
CA LYS A 188 -11.26 16.48 3.78
C LYS A 188 -12.46 15.54 3.74
N ILE A 189 -13.23 15.56 2.64
CA ILE A 189 -14.35 14.68 2.37
C ILE A 189 -13.89 13.67 1.32
N VAL A 190 -13.77 12.41 1.73
CA VAL A 190 -13.33 11.34 0.84
C VAL A 190 -14.56 10.67 0.24
N GLU A 191 -14.60 10.57 -1.09
CA GLU A 191 -15.66 9.84 -1.79
C GLU A 191 -15.62 8.34 -1.43
N PRO A 192 -16.78 7.68 -1.26
CA PRO A 192 -16.84 6.29 -0.80
C PRO A 192 -16.01 5.32 -1.65
N PHE A 193 -16.14 5.37 -2.98
CA PHE A 193 -15.40 4.48 -3.88
C PHE A 193 -13.88 4.68 -3.81
N THR A 194 -13.40 5.93 -3.69
CA THR A 194 -11.97 6.20 -3.44
C THR A 194 -11.55 5.60 -2.10
N ALA A 195 -12.37 5.75 -1.07
CA ALA A 195 -12.07 5.23 0.26
C ALA A 195 -11.98 3.69 0.26
N HIS A 196 -12.89 3.02 -0.42
CA HIS A 196 -12.89 1.56 -0.61
C HIS A 196 -11.65 1.08 -1.36
N TYR A 197 -11.27 1.76 -2.45
CA TYR A 197 -10.05 1.45 -3.21
C TYR A 197 -8.79 1.58 -2.34
N VAL A 198 -8.61 2.72 -1.65
CA VAL A 198 -7.41 2.95 -0.82
C VAL A 198 -7.40 2.02 0.39
N PHE A 199 -8.57 1.66 0.94
CA PHE A 199 -8.67 0.69 2.03
C PHE A 199 -8.26 -0.72 1.56
N ALA A 200 -8.76 -1.17 0.41
CA ALA A 200 -8.35 -2.43 -0.20
C ALA A 200 -6.85 -2.45 -0.47
N LEU A 201 -6.29 -1.36 -0.99
CA LEU A 201 -4.84 -1.22 -1.15
C LEU A 201 -4.11 -1.40 0.20
N GLY A 202 -4.56 -0.75 1.26
CA GLY A 202 -3.98 -0.91 2.61
C GLY A 202 -4.04 -2.33 3.15
N VAL A 203 -5.16 -3.03 2.96
CA VAL A 203 -5.29 -4.45 3.35
C VAL A 203 -4.35 -5.34 2.54
N ALA A 204 -4.25 -5.13 1.22
CA ALA A 204 -3.32 -5.87 0.37
C ALA A 204 -1.87 -5.69 0.85
N ARG A 205 -1.45 -4.45 1.18
CA ARG A 205 -0.08 -4.19 1.68
C ARG A 205 0.20 -4.82 3.03
N PHE A 206 -0.79 -4.81 3.94
CA PHE A 206 -0.67 -5.52 5.20
C PHE A 206 -0.49 -7.04 5.01
N LEU A 207 -1.23 -7.65 4.07
CA LEU A 207 -1.10 -9.08 3.77
C LEU A 207 0.25 -9.42 3.11
N SER A 208 0.74 -8.60 2.17
CA SER A 208 2.09 -8.75 1.60
C SER A 208 3.17 -8.63 2.67
N CYS A 209 3.08 -7.63 3.55
CA CYS A 209 4.02 -7.48 4.66
C CYS A 209 3.99 -8.68 5.61
N ALA A 210 2.80 -9.20 5.92
CA ALA A 210 2.66 -10.41 6.74
C ALA A 210 3.28 -11.64 6.05
N HIS A 211 3.03 -11.81 4.75
CA HIS A 211 3.63 -12.88 3.94
C HIS A 211 5.17 -12.84 4.03
N TRP A 212 5.78 -11.68 3.74
CA TRP A 212 7.24 -11.50 3.80
C TRP A 212 7.82 -11.77 5.19
N VAL A 213 7.19 -11.24 6.24
CA VAL A 213 7.67 -11.45 7.62
C VAL A 213 7.61 -12.93 7.99
N LEU A 214 6.50 -13.62 7.71
CA LEU A 214 6.35 -15.03 8.03
C LEU A 214 7.30 -15.90 7.22
N GLN A 215 7.48 -15.60 5.93
CA GLN A 215 8.43 -16.32 5.07
C GLN A 215 9.87 -16.19 5.60
N VAL A 216 10.27 -15.02 6.10
CA VAL A 216 11.58 -14.83 6.75
C VAL A 216 11.70 -15.64 8.05
N LEU A 217 10.65 -15.67 8.88
CA LEU A 217 10.66 -16.41 10.13
C LEU A 217 10.73 -17.93 9.92
N ASP A 218 9.99 -18.45 8.93
CA ASP A 218 9.89 -19.88 8.69
C ASP A 218 11.02 -20.45 7.83
N SER A 219 11.61 -19.64 6.93
CA SER A 219 12.74 -20.04 6.09
C SER A 219 14.08 -20.19 6.84
N ARG A 220 14.11 -19.96 8.17
CA ARG A 220 15.30 -20.08 9.04
C ARG A 220 16.55 -19.37 8.48
N GLY A 221 16.36 -18.25 7.78
CA GLY A 221 17.44 -17.45 7.19
C GLY A 221 17.78 -17.79 5.73
N HIS A 222 17.24 -18.86 5.14
CA HIS A 222 17.48 -19.19 3.73
C HIS A 222 17.02 -18.07 2.79
N LEU A 223 15.85 -17.48 3.05
CA LEU A 223 15.33 -16.36 2.26
C LEU A 223 16.22 -15.12 2.36
N LEU A 224 16.76 -14.83 3.54
CA LEU A 224 17.68 -13.70 3.72
C LEU A 224 18.95 -13.90 2.90
N THR A 225 19.48 -15.12 2.82
CA THR A 225 20.62 -15.46 1.98
C THR A 225 20.28 -15.39 0.48
N ALA A 226 19.07 -15.81 0.08
CA ALA A 226 18.61 -15.76 -1.30
C ALA A 226 18.42 -14.33 -1.82
N LEU A 227 17.94 -13.42 -0.97
CA LEU A 227 17.88 -11.97 -1.27
C LEU A 227 19.27 -11.34 -1.41
N GLY A 228 20.32 -12.05 -0.99
CA GLY A 228 21.72 -11.65 -1.08
C GLY A 228 22.30 -11.21 0.26
N TYR A 229 23.49 -10.62 0.22
CA TYR A 229 24.22 -10.19 1.42
C TYR A 229 24.16 -8.68 1.62
N GLY A 230 24.39 -8.25 2.86
CA GLY A 230 24.46 -6.84 3.25
C GLY A 230 23.13 -6.29 3.76
N LEU A 231 22.90 -4.99 3.59
CA LEU A 231 21.72 -4.29 4.09
C LEU A 231 20.45 -4.57 3.27
N TRP A 232 20.59 -5.11 2.06
CA TRP A 232 19.48 -5.27 1.12
C TRP A 232 18.31 -6.12 1.64
N PRO A 233 18.51 -7.34 2.21
CA PRO A 233 17.38 -8.14 2.72
C PRO A 233 16.58 -7.40 3.81
N SER A 234 17.27 -6.64 4.67
CA SER A 234 16.61 -5.80 5.68
C SER A 234 15.81 -4.66 5.04
N MET A 235 16.33 -4.06 3.97
CA MET A 235 15.65 -2.97 3.26
C MET A 235 14.36 -3.41 2.55
N VAL A 236 14.28 -4.66 2.08
CA VAL A 236 13.03 -5.24 1.54
C VAL A 236 11.95 -5.26 2.62
N LEU A 237 12.25 -5.83 3.80
CA LEU A 237 11.32 -5.88 4.93
C LEU A 237 10.94 -4.48 5.43
N ILE A 238 11.91 -3.56 5.51
CA ILE A 238 11.64 -2.18 5.90
C ILE A 238 10.69 -1.52 4.89
N SER A 239 10.84 -1.78 3.59
CA SER A 239 9.97 -1.23 2.56
C SER A 239 8.51 -1.71 2.71
N GLU A 240 8.31 -3.00 2.98
CA GLU A 240 6.98 -3.59 3.28
C GLU A 240 6.34 -2.97 4.53
N ILE A 241 7.13 -2.78 5.58
CA ILE A 241 6.68 -2.15 6.83
C ILE A 241 6.32 -0.68 6.59
N VAL A 242 7.16 0.08 5.88
CA VAL A 242 6.93 1.49 5.54
C VAL A 242 5.63 1.65 4.77
N GLN A 243 5.41 0.82 3.75
CA GLN A 243 4.19 0.87 2.95
C GLN A 243 2.93 0.59 3.79
N THR A 244 3.00 -0.43 4.65
CA THR A 244 1.91 -0.80 5.55
C THR A 244 1.62 0.31 6.56
N PHE A 245 2.67 0.93 7.11
CA PHE A 245 2.54 1.98 8.11
C PHE A 245 1.93 3.26 7.54
N ILE A 246 2.35 3.68 6.33
CA ILE A 246 1.79 4.85 5.64
C ILE A 246 0.27 4.73 5.44
N LEU A 247 -0.23 3.51 5.16
CA LEU A 247 -1.66 3.26 4.95
C LEU A 247 -2.43 3.00 6.26
N ALA A 248 -1.74 2.69 7.36
CA ALA A 248 -2.37 2.27 8.61
C ALA A 248 -3.33 3.33 9.19
N ASP A 249 -2.93 4.60 9.16
CA ASP A 249 -3.73 5.69 9.72
C ASP A 249 -5.02 5.89 8.91
N PHE A 250 -4.91 5.88 7.57
CA PHE A 250 -6.08 5.90 6.70
C PHE A 250 -7.03 4.72 6.96
N CYS A 251 -6.49 3.50 7.04
CA CYS A 251 -7.27 2.29 7.32
C CYS A 251 -7.98 2.38 8.68
N TYR A 252 -7.34 2.93 9.70
CA TYR A 252 -7.95 3.16 11.01
C TYR A 252 -9.17 4.09 10.91
N TYR A 253 -9.04 5.24 10.24
CA TYR A 253 -10.15 6.19 10.09
C TYR A 253 -11.26 5.64 9.21
N TYR A 254 -10.93 4.88 8.16
CA TYR A 254 -11.91 4.20 7.32
C TYR A 254 -12.76 3.21 8.14
N VAL A 255 -12.12 2.31 8.89
CA VAL A 255 -12.80 1.32 9.75
C VAL A 255 -13.69 2.03 10.77
N LYS A 256 -13.18 3.09 11.40
CA LYS A 256 -13.94 3.89 12.37
C LYS A 256 -15.18 4.55 11.74
N SER A 257 -15.09 5.05 10.51
CA SER A 257 -16.23 5.63 9.78
C SER A 257 -17.31 4.60 9.50
N VAL A 258 -16.91 3.41 9.02
CA VAL A 258 -17.82 2.31 8.69
C VAL A 258 -18.55 1.81 9.96
N PHE A 259 -17.84 1.54 11.05
CA PHE A 259 -18.46 1.13 12.31
C PHE A 259 -19.28 2.24 12.98
N GLY A 260 -18.95 3.50 12.70
CA GLY A 260 -19.73 4.66 13.12
C GLY A 260 -21.01 4.89 12.31
N GLY A 261 -21.26 4.12 11.25
CA GLY A 261 -22.39 4.31 10.34
C GLY A 261 -22.29 5.57 9.48
N GLN A 262 -21.09 6.15 9.36
CA GLN A 262 -20.86 7.33 8.52
C GLN A 262 -20.61 6.88 7.08
N LEU A 263 -21.54 7.24 6.18
CA LEU A 263 -21.46 6.94 4.75
C LEU A 263 -20.31 7.68 4.04
N VAL A 264 -19.85 8.79 4.64
CA VAL A 264 -18.84 9.68 4.09
C VAL A 264 -17.68 9.78 5.07
N LEU A 265 -16.50 9.37 4.62
CA LEU A 265 -15.28 9.43 5.41
C LEU A 265 -14.77 10.88 5.47
N ARG A 266 -14.64 11.41 6.68
CA ARG A 266 -14.02 12.72 6.94
C ARG A 266 -12.70 12.55 7.66
N LEU A 267 -11.62 12.99 7.03
CA LEU A 267 -10.29 12.95 7.63
C LEU A 267 -10.05 14.19 8.51
N PRO A 268 -9.50 14.04 9.74
CA PRO A 268 -9.07 15.18 10.54
C PRO A 268 -7.91 15.93 9.86
N SER A 269 -7.79 17.23 10.12
CA SER A 269 -6.64 18.02 9.67
C SER A 269 -5.34 17.50 10.33
N GLY A 270 -4.30 17.19 9.55
CA GLY A 270 -2.95 16.88 10.06
C GLY A 270 -2.62 15.38 10.26
N VAL A 271 -3.39 14.49 9.65
CA VAL A 271 -3.25 13.03 9.72
C VAL A 271 -2.40 12.56 8.53
N VAL A 272 -1.11 12.26 8.71
CA VAL A 272 -0.21 11.54 7.78
C VAL A 272 0.55 10.50 8.59
#